data_AF-A0A974BLN1-F1
#
_entry.id   AF-A0A974BLN1-F1
#
_cell.length_a   1.000
_cell.length_b   1.000
_cell.length_c   1.000
_cell.angle_alpha   90.00
_cell.angle_beta   90.00
_cell.angle_gamma   90.00
#
_symmetry.space_group_name_H-M   'P 1'
#
loop_
_entity.id
_entity.type
_entity.pdbx_description
1 polymer ?
#
loop_
_entity_poly.entity_id
_entity_poly.type
_entity_poly.pdbx_seq_one_letter_code
_entity_poly.pdbx_strand_id
1 'polypeptide(L)'
;MGVNTKLMSIVFNLEDPLLTREYPSDIVLFRTFTTLQTNTPIWTPGAGKSIYLTALQVSAPAPLVVQLNRGSNDTFMSIALTTTLATYGLSFPSPIEFNPDEVISVTTGSAGTVNITLLGYEL
;
A
#
# COMPACT_ATOMS: atom_id res chain seq x y z
N MET A 1 -7.30 10.63 58.53
CA MET A 1 -8.01 9.81 57.51
C MET A 1 -8.80 10.78 56.63
N GLY A 2 -8.66 10.86 55.31
CA GLY A 2 -7.94 10.03 54.37
C GLY A 2 -7.55 10.83 53.11
N VAL A 3 -6.33 10.53 52.67
CA VAL A 3 -5.81 10.42 51.31
C VAL A 3 -6.35 11.37 50.22
N ASN A 4 -5.46 12.28 49.81
CA ASN A 4 -5.43 12.98 48.53
C ASN A 4 -5.87 12.09 47.36
N THR A 5 -6.96 12.43 46.68
CA THR A 5 -7.19 11.96 45.32
C THR A 5 -7.02 13.14 44.39
N LYS A 6 -5.76 13.42 44.06
CA LYS A 6 -5.38 14.32 42.97
C LYS A 6 -5.85 13.63 41.69
N LEU A 7 -6.97 14.10 41.13
CA LEU A 7 -7.41 13.66 39.81
C LEU A 7 -6.26 13.91 38.84
N MET A 8 -5.69 12.83 38.30
CA MET A 8 -4.70 12.89 37.24
C MET A 8 -5.41 13.49 36.03
N SER A 9 -5.24 14.80 35.82
CA SER A 9 -5.54 15.41 34.53
C SER A 9 -4.59 14.77 33.53
N ILE A 10 -5.07 13.79 32.78
CA ILE A 10 -4.40 13.33 31.56
C ILE A 10 -4.45 14.53 30.63
N VAL A 11 -3.34 15.26 30.59
CA VAL A 11 -3.10 16.29 29.58
C VAL A 11 -2.82 15.52 28.29
N PHE A 12 -3.85 15.34 27.48
CA PHE A 12 -3.64 15.02 26.07
C PHE A 12 -3.01 16.27 25.46
N ASN A 13 -1.74 16.19 25.08
CA ASN A 13 -1.16 17.18 24.18
C ASN A 13 -1.98 17.09 22.89
N LEU A 14 -2.78 18.12 22.64
CA LEU A 14 -3.70 18.26 21.51
C LEU A 14 -2.92 18.75 20.28
N GLU A 15 -1.83 18.08 19.96
CA GLU A 15 -1.28 18.10 18.60
C GLU A 15 -1.89 16.86 17.94
N ASP A 16 -2.90 17.10 17.10
CA ASP A 16 -3.80 16.12 16.44
C ASP A 16 -3.31 14.66 16.53
N PRO A 17 -3.97 13.79 17.33
CA PRO A 17 -3.60 12.38 17.33
C PRO A 17 -3.79 11.84 15.91
N LEU A 18 -2.73 11.24 15.35
CA LEU A 18 -2.82 10.43 14.15
C LEU A 18 -3.81 9.27 14.44
N LEU A 19 -5.08 9.50 14.15
CA LEU A 19 -6.11 8.47 14.21
C LEU A 19 -5.95 7.59 12.99
N THR A 20 -5.22 6.48 13.14
CA THR A 20 -5.19 5.42 12.13
C THR A 20 -6.52 4.67 12.23
N ARG A 21 -7.52 5.07 11.44
CA ARG A 21 -8.72 4.24 11.27
C ARG A 21 -8.31 3.00 10.49
N GLU A 22 -8.32 1.86 11.14
CA GLU A 22 -8.08 0.59 10.47
C GLU A 22 -9.29 0.29 9.55
N TYR A 23 -9.06 0.31 8.24
CA TYR A 23 -10.06 -0.09 7.26
C TYR A 23 -9.96 -1.60 7.05
N PRO A 24 -11.09 -2.34 7.08
CA PRO A 24 -11.06 -3.77 6.80
C PRO A 24 -10.47 -3.98 5.40
N SER A 25 -9.48 -4.86 5.30
CA SER A 25 -8.95 -5.32 4.02
C SER A 25 -9.40 -6.76 3.84
N ASP A 26 -10.37 -6.97 2.96
CA ASP A 26 -10.92 -8.31 2.67
C ASP A 26 -10.16 -9.00 1.53
N ILE A 27 -9.40 -8.25 0.74
CA ILE A 27 -8.58 -8.75 -0.38
C ILE A 27 -7.10 -8.61 -0.04
N VAL A 28 -6.36 -9.72 -0.22
CA VAL A 28 -4.90 -9.77 -0.18
C VAL A 28 -4.39 -10.39 -1.47
N LEU A 29 -3.66 -9.62 -2.27
CA LEU A 29 -3.10 -10.06 -3.55
C LEU A 29 -1.60 -10.24 -3.44
N PHE A 30 -1.12 -11.44 -3.78
CA PHE A 30 0.30 -11.74 -3.92
C PHE A 30 0.66 -11.90 -5.40
N ARG A 31 1.74 -11.24 -5.82
CA ARG A 31 2.31 -11.36 -7.17
C ARG A 31 3.81 -11.50 -7.08
N THR A 32 4.36 -12.39 -7.91
CA THR A 32 5.80 -12.55 -8.08
C THR A 32 6.14 -12.48 -9.55
N PHE A 33 7.15 -11.69 -9.88
CA PHE A 33 7.68 -11.58 -11.23
C PHE A 33 9.18 -11.89 -11.20
N THR A 34 9.68 -12.48 -12.27
CA THR A 34 11.12 -12.76 -12.46
C THR A 34 11.67 -12.12 -13.74
N THR A 35 10.78 -11.59 -14.58
CA THR A 35 11.09 -10.93 -15.85
C THR A 35 10.69 -9.46 -15.79
N LEU A 36 11.19 -8.68 -16.74
CA LEU A 36 10.78 -7.28 -16.92
C LEU A 36 9.27 -7.19 -17.13
N GLN A 37 8.58 -6.38 -16.34
CA GLN A 37 7.16 -6.10 -16.51
C GLN A 37 6.98 -4.71 -17.12
N THR A 38 6.03 -4.59 -18.03
CA THR A 38 5.62 -3.31 -18.62
C THR A 38 4.11 -3.21 -18.53
N ASN A 39 3.64 -2.33 -17.65
CA ASN A 39 2.23 -2.06 -17.42
C ASN A 39 1.37 -3.32 -17.26
N THR A 40 1.90 -4.31 -16.53
CA THR A 40 1.27 -5.61 -16.36
C THR A 40 0.18 -5.51 -15.29
N PRO A 41 -1.10 -5.86 -15.58
CA PRO A 41 -2.17 -5.83 -14.59
C PRO A 41 -1.88 -6.73 -13.38
N ILE A 42 -2.06 -6.19 -12.18
CA ILE A 42 -1.91 -6.94 -10.93
C ILE A 42 -3.20 -6.99 -10.11
N TRP A 43 -4.08 -6.00 -10.26
CA TRP A 43 -5.42 -5.98 -9.68
C TRP A 43 -6.41 -5.36 -10.67
N THR A 44 -7.35 -6.17 -11.14
CA THR A 44 -8.53 -5.72 -11.90
C THR A 44 -9.75 -5.86 -11.01
N PRO A 45 -10.51 -4.78 -10.73
CA PRO A 45 -11.68 -4.88 -9.88
C PRO A 45 -12.80 -5.66 -10.56
N GLY A 46 -13.80 -6.09 -9.77
CA GLY A 46 -15.07 -6.52 -10.34
C GLY A 46 -15.72 -5.40 -11.18
N ALA A 47 -16.51 -5.78 -12.18
CA ALA A 47 -17.14 -4.81 -13.09
C ALA A 47 -17.99 -3.77 -12.32
N GLY A 48 -17.72 -2.48 -12.59
CA GLY A 48 -18.36 -1.34 -11.96
C GLY A 48 -17.87 -1.02 -10.55
N LYS A 49 -16.88 -1.75 -10.03
CA LYS A 49 -16.31 -1.52 -8.69
C LYS A 49 -15.05 -0.68 -8.72
N SER A 50 -14.77 -0.02 -7.60
CA SER A 50 -13.54 0.71 -7.31
C SER A 50 -12.64 -0.08 -6.38
N ILE A 51 -11.32 0.00 -6.59
CA ILE A 51 -10.32 -0.50 -5.64
C ILE A 51 -10.10 0.54 -4.53
N TYR A 52 -10.02 0.08 -3.29
CA TYR A 52 -9.54 0.87 -2.15
C TYR A 52 -8.30 0.20 -1.57
N LEU A 53 -7.13 0.72 -1.94
CA LEU A 53 -5.84 0.18 -1.52
C LEU A 53 -5.48 0.67 -0.11
N THR A 54 -5.33 -0.24 0.84
CA THR A 54 -5.10 0.06 2.26
C THR A 54 -3.65 -0.15 2.67
N ALA A 55 -2.94 -1.08 2.04
CA ALA A 55 -1.52 -1.29 2.26
C ALA A 55 -0.85 -1.97 1.07
N LEU A 56 0.48 -1.85 1.00
CA LEU A 56 1.31 -2.57 0.05
C LEU A 56 2.64 -2.97 0.69
N GLN A 57 3.22 -4.02 0.14
CA GLN A 57 4.59 -4.41 0.40
C GLN A 57 5.25 -4.87 -0.90
N VAL A 58 6.51 -4.47 -1.10
CA VAL A 58 7.32 -4.86 -2.24
C VAL A 58 8.68 -5.34 -1.72
N SER A 59 9.15 -6.48 -2.21
CA SER A 59 10.50 -6.96 -1.88
C SER A 59 11.22 -7.50 -3.11
N ALA A 60 12.54 -7.37 -3.13
CA ALA A 60 13.40 -7.89 -4.19
C ALA A 60 14.76 -8.30 -3.63
N PRO A 61 15.40 -9.36 -4.14
CA PRO A 61 16.71 -9.78 -3.70
C PRO A 61 17.84 -8.90 -4.25
N ALA A 62 17.60 -8.17 -5.33
CA ALA A 62 18.54 -7.26 -5.98
C ALA A 62 17.92 -5.85 -6.16
N PRO A 63 18.74 -4.80 -6.30
CA PRO A 63 18.23 -3.45 -6.53
C PRO A 63 17.36 -3.33 -7.78
N LEU A 64 16.22 -2.66 -7.65
CA LEU A 64 15.16 -2.57 -8.65
C LEU A 64 14.26 -1.37 -8.38
N VAL A 65 13.75 -0.74 -9.43
CA VAL A 65 12.64 0.22 -9.34
C VAL A 65 11.33 -0.46 -9.73
N VAL A 66 10.31 -0.31 -8.91
CA VAL A 66 8.95 -0.82 -9.15
C VAL A 66 8.00 0.37 -9.22
N GLN A 67 7.27 0.48 -10.32
CA GLN A 67 6.23 1.49 -10.50
C GLN A 67 4.87 0.81 -10.46
N LEU A 68 3.96 1.37 -9.65
CA LEU A 68 2.56 1.03 -9.70
C LEU A 68 1.84 2.11 -10.49
N ASN A 69 1.11 1.67 -11.51
CA ASN A 69 0.35 2.55 -12.38
C ASN A 69 -1.14 2.29 -12.23
N ARG A 70 -1.93 3.29 -12.58
CA ARG A 70 -3.38 3.28 -12.51
C ARG A 70 -3.97 3.85 -13.81
N GLY A 71 -5.18 3.43 -14.16
CA GLY A 71 -5.92 3.97 -15.29
C GLY A 71 -5.17 3.82 -16.62
N SER A 72 -4.93 4.93 -17.31
CA SER A 72 -4.23 4.98 -18.61
C SER A 72 -2.70 4.95 -18.47
N ASN A 73 -2.18 4.13 -17.55
CA ASN A 73 -0.76 3.94 -17.24
C ASN A 73 -0.12 5.11 -16.48
N ASP A 74 -0.91 5.87 -15.73
CA ASP A 74 -0.41 6.95 -14.91
C ASP A 74 0.27 6.38 -13.66
N THR A 75 1.56 6.66 -13.47
CA THR A 75 2.29 6.23 -12.28
C THR A 75 1.81 7.00 -11.06
N PHE A 76 1.20 6.29 -10.10
CA PHE A 76 0.81 6.89 -8.82
C PHE A 76 1.80 6.58 -7.70
N MET A 77 2.65 5.56 -7.88
CA MET A 77 3.69 5.21 -6.91
C MET A 77 4.93 4.65 -7.59
N SER A 78 6.11 5.08 -7.11
CA SER A 78 7.41 4.58 -7.56
C SER A 78 8.27 4.21 -6.35
N ILE A 79 8.70 2.96 -6.29
CA ILE A 79 9.43 2.36 -5.17
C ILE A 79 10.82 1.98 -5.68
N ALA A 80 11.85 2.62 -5.15
CA ALA A 80 13.23 2.29 -5.45
C ALA A 80 13.82 1.41 -4.35
N LEU A 81 14.03 0.14 -4.65
CA LEU A 81 14.76 -0.79 -3.80
C LEU A 81 16.25 -0.69 -4.17
N THR A 82 17.07 -0.09 -3.30
CA THR A 82 18.46 0.28 -3.63
C THR A 82 19.51 -0.69 -3.10
N THR A 83 19.12 -1.62 -2.21
CA THR A 83 20.02 -2.61 -1.60
C THR A 83 19.63 -4.04 -1.99
N THR A 84 20.49 -5.00 -1.69
CA THR A 84 20.15 -6.42 -1.78
C THR A 84 19.16 -6.81 -0.69
N LEU A 85 18.31 -7.81 -0.97
CA LEU A 85 17.25 -8.31 -0.07
C LEU A 85 16.38 -7.17 0.52
N ALA A 86 16.09 -6.15 -0.29
CA ALA A 86 15.34 -4.99 0.15
C ALA A 86 13.85 -5.29 0.25
N THR A 87 13.21 -4.70 1.26
CA THR A 87 11.75 -4.72 1.44
C THR A 87 11.28 -3.30 1.72
N TYR A 88 10.21 -2.91 1.06
CA TYR A 88 9.49 -1.67 1.29
C TYR A 88 8.04 -2.03 1.62
N GLY A 89 7.48 -1.44 2.68
CA GLY A 89 6.10 -1.66 3.08
C GLY A 89 5.48 -0.35 3.54
N LEU A 90 4.22 -0.15 3.18
CA LEU A 90 3.46 1.03 3.55
C LEU A 90 2.01 0.65 3.81
N SER A 91 1.48 1.13 4.93
CA SER A 91 0.05 1.12 5.22
C SER A 91 -0.47 2.54 5.16
N PHE A 92 -1.63 2.74 4.53
CA PHE A 92 -2.21 4.06 4.34
C PHE A 92 -3.20 4.38 5.47
N PRO A 93 -3.07 5.55 6.14
CA PRO A 93 -4.06 6.00 7.13
C PRO A 93 -5.46 6.23 6.53
N SER A 94 -5.52 6.46 5.22
CA SER A 94 -6.75 6.53 4.43
C SER A 94 -6.53 5.76 3.12
N PRO A 95 -7.46 4.89 2.71
CA PRO A 95 -7.28 4.07 1.51
C PRO A 95 -7.06 4.94 0.28
N ILE A 96 -6.18 4.52 -0.62
CA ILE A 96 -6.07 5.12 -1.95
C ILE A 96 -7.26 4.62 -2.76
N GLU A 97 -8.16 5.53 -3.09
CA GLU A 97 -9.34 5.27 -3.91
C GLU A 97 -9.00 5.32 -5.41
N PHE A 98 -9.47 4.30 -6.11
CA PHE A 98 -9.38 4.17 -7.55
C PHE A 98 -10.74 4.45 -8.19
N ASN A 99 -10.73 4.95 -9.43
CA ASN A 99 -11.97 5.13 -10.18
C ASN A 99 -12.61 3.76 -10.47
N PRO A 100 -13.92 3.72 -10.76
CA PRO A 100 -14.58 2.48 -11.18
C PRO A 100 -13.87 1.85 -12.38
N ASP A 101 -13.72 0.53 -12.35
CA ASP A 101 -13.06 -0.28 -13.39
C ASP A 101 -11.55 0.02 -13.57
N GLU A 102 -10.95 0.84 -12.70
CA GLU A 102 -9.54 1.19 -12.79
C GLU A 102 -8.64 0.04 -12.32
N VAL A 103 -7.67 -0.32 -13.15
CA VAL A 103 -6.76 -1.43 -12.92
C VAL A 103 -5.46 -0.92 -12.30
N ILE A 104 -4.97 -1.62 -11.26
CA ILE A 104 -3.59 -1.45 -10.79
C ILE A 104 -2.69 -2.31 -11.66
N SER A 105 -1.66 -1.70 -12.24
CA SER A 105 -0.65 -2.39 -13.03
C SER A 105 0.76 -2.09 -12.52
N VAL A 106 1.72 -2.89 -12.94
CA VAL A 106 3.13 -2.77 -12.54
C VAL A 106 4.05 -2.61 -13.75
N THR A 107 5.04 -1.73 -13.59
CA THR A 107 6.21 -1.65 -14.45
C THR A 107 7.45 -1.84 -13.60
N THR A 108 8.39 -2.69 -14.03
CA THR A 108 9.68 -2.85 -13.36
C THR A 108 10.77 -2.16 -14.17
N GLY A 109 11.75 -1.53 -13.50
CA GLY A 109 12.84 -0.81 -14.17
C GLY A 109 13.89 -1.73 -14.82
N SER A 110 13.91 -3.00 -14.44
CA SER A 110 14.79 -4.03 -14.99
C SER A 110 14.15 -5.42 -14.84
N ALA A 111 14.74 -6.42 -15.48
CA ALA A 111 14.40 -7.82 -15.22
C ALA A 111 14.99 -8.26 -13.87
N GLY A 112 14.23 -9.00 -13.09
CA GLY A 112 14.65 -9.50 -11.78
C GLY A 112 13.48 -10.04 -10.97
N THR A 113 13.79 -10.74 -9.89
CA THR A 113 12.76 -11.23 -8.97
C THR A 113 12.19 -10.09 -8.14
N VAL A 114 10.87 -9.93 -8.15
CA VAL A 114 10.15 -8.99 -7.28
C VAL A 114 8.89 -9.65 -6.76
N ASN A 115 8.62 -9.46 -5.47
CA ASN A 115 7.38 -9.87 -4.82
C ASN A 115 6.59 -8.62 -4.45
N ILE A 116 5.30 -8.62 -4.75
CA ILE A 116 4.38 -7.53 -4.49
C ILE A 116 3.18 -8.11 -3.74
N THR A 117 2.86 -7.50 -2.62
CA THR A 117 1.65 -7.76 -1.85
C THR A 117 0.81 -6.49 -1.83
N LEU A 118 -0.46 -6.58 -2.22
CA LEU A 118 -1.43 -5.50 -2.10
C LEU A 118 -2.54 -5.92 -1.14
N LEU A 119 -2.99 -5.00 -0.30
CA LEU A 119 -4.13 -5.19 0.60
C LEU A 119 -5.15 -4.09 0.32
N GLY A 120 -6.43 -4.45 0.38
CA GLY A 120 -7.51 -3.50 0.21
C GLY A 120 -8.85 -4.19 0.13
N TYR A 121 -9.81 -3.49 -0.47
CA TYR A 121 -11.16 -3.96 -0.72
C TYR A 121 -11.71 -3.37 -2.02
N GLU A 122 -12.86 -3.88 -2.48
CA GLU A 122 -13.59 -3.36 -3.63
C GLU A 122 -15.00 -2.95 -3.24
N LEU A 123 -15.45 -1.77 -3.70
CA LEU A 123 -16.82 -1.27 -3.49
C LEU A 123 -17.49 -0.91 -4.82
#